data_AF-A0A968J9Y8-F1
#
_entry.id   AF-A0A968J9Y8-F1
#
_cell.length_a   1.000
_cell.length_b   1.000
_cell.length_c   1.000
_cell.angle_alpha   90.00
_cell.angle_beta   90.00
_cell.angle_gamma   90.00
#
_symmetry.space_group_name_H-M   'P 1'
#
loop_
_entity.id
_entity.type
_entity.pdbx_description
1 polymer ?
#
loop_
_entity_poly.entity_id
_entity_poly.type
_entity_poly.pdbx_seq_one_letter_code
_entity_poly.pdbx_strand_id
1 'polypeptide(L)'
;MKFQFQSNLKYQLDSIKSVVDLFEGQQKLILATQSWLMGFALTYYHYQRKKILENRDLVTENNKITNPFKVDELDFCIQMETGTGKTYVYLRSIFDLHKKYGLNKFIIIVPSVAIRSGVLKTLEITKEHFQDLYTTQATVIEYDSKNIAKLKNGFCYNPKLSILVTTTSAFNSAENIINKERDNTNGEKLISLIAQTLPIIIMDEPQEGMDAKQTSKYINQFNPLAKLRYSATHKELKNLIYKLDSVEAYNQNLVKKIEVMSVFESGTESNLTLELQEIVTTSGYPEAKMELSVRQSDGTFKNKKLKIRDRDLLKQRTNNPVYDGWVVEKIMIDLFTKIGTIKFSNGKIFKVGDRLGVDTQAIFRSQIKYAIHTHFQKELSSGQWGSNQSAFFSSTK
;
A
#
# COMPACT_ATOMS: atom_id res chain seq x y z
N MET A 1 22.61 9.63 -15.50
CA MET A 1 22.91 8.46 -14.65
C MET A 1 22.18 7.28 -15.26
N LYS A 2 22.87 6.23 -15.74
CA LYS A 2 22.22 5.01 -16.25
C LYS A 2 21.97 4.08 -15.07
N PHE A 3 20.73 3.63 -14.87
CA PHE A 3 20.42 2.64 -13.85
C PHE A 3 21.03 1.28 -14.25
N GLN A 4 21.71 0.61 -13.31
CA GLN A 4 22.14 -0.78 -13.48
C GLN A 4 21.10 -1.69 -12.85
N PHE A 5 20.51 -2.59 -13.65
CA PHE A 5 19.54 -3.57 -13.19
C PHE A 5 20.21 -4.93 -12.99
N GLN A 6 20.03 -5.52 -11.80
CA GLN A 6 20.50 -6.87 -11.52
C GLN A 6 19.48 -7.89 -12.02
N SER A 7 19.80 -8.57 -13.13
CA SER A 7 18.88 -9.51 -13.80
C SER A 7 19.00 -10.96 -13.32
N ASN A 8 19.95 -11.26 -12.44
CA ASN A 8 20.35 -12.62 -12.08
C ASN A 8 20.09 -12.97 -10.59
N LEU A 9 19.26 -12.18 -9.90
CA LEU A 9 18.87 -12.48 -8.52
C LEU A 9 18.04 -13.77 -8.49
N LYS A 10 18.54 -14.81 -7.84
CA LYS A 10 17.98 -16.17 -7.87
C LYS A 10 16.51 -16.21 -7.45
N TYR A 11 16.16 -15.60 -6.32
CA TYR A 11 14.78 -15.57 -5.82
C TYR A 11 13.81 -14.86 -6.80
N GLN A 12 14.28 -13.88 -7.58
CA GLN A 12 13.47 -13.25 -8.62
C GLN A 12 13.26 -14.21 -9.80
N LEU A 13 14.32 -14.89 -10.23
CA LEU A 13 14.25 -15.91 -11.29
C LEU A 13 13.36 -17.08 -10.91
N ASP A 14 13.42 -17.55 -9.66
CA ASP A 14 12.59 -18.64 -9.15
C ASP A 14 11.10 -18.25 -9.16
N SER A 15 10.78 -17.00 -8.76
CA SER A 15 9.42 -16.47 -8.86
C SER A 15 8.94 -16.37 -10.32
N ILE A 16 9.77 -15.86 -11.23
CA ILE A 16 9.44 -15.75 -12.66
C ILE A 16 9.20 -17.14 -13.24
N LYS A 17 10.10 -18.08 -12.95
CA LYS A 17 10.01 -19.47 -13.40
C LYS A 17 8.71 -20.12 -12.94
N SER A 18 8.32 -19.92 -11.69
CA SER A 18 7.06 -20.45 -11.13
C SER A 18 5.84 -20.00 -11.94
N VAL A 19 5.83 -18.75 -12.40
CA VAL A 19 4.76 -18.21 -13.25
C VAL A 19 4.84 -18.77 -14.67
N VAL A 20 6.04 -18.89 -15.24
CA VAL A 20 6.25 -19.41 -16.60
C VAL A 20 5.89 -20.89 -16.70
N ASP A 21 6.21 -21.68 -15.69
CA ASP A 21 5.98 -23.14 -15.69
C ASP A 21 4.49 -23.49 -15.52
N LEU A 22 3.66 -22.58 -14.98
CA LEU A 22 2.19 -22.75 -15.02
C LEU A 22 1.67 -22.99 -16.44
N PHE A 23 2.25 -22.34 -17.43
CA PHE A 23 1.81 -22.38 -18.83
C PHE A 23 2.56 -23.41 -19.66
N GLU A 24 3.29 -24.33 -19.04
CA GLU A 24 3.97 -25.40 -19.76
C GLU A 24 2.97 -26.25 -20.57
N GLY A 25 3.34 -26.56 -21.81
CA GLY A 25 2.49 -27.28 -22.77
C GLY A 25 1.40 -26.44 -23.44
N GLN A 26 1.25 -25.15 -23.10
CA GLN A 26 0.35 -24.27 -23.84
C GLN A 26 0.97 -23.83 -25.17
N GLN A 27 0.16 -23.78 -26.22
CA GLN A 27 0.62 -23.37 -27.55
C GLN A 27 -0.24 -22.25 -28.12
N LYS A 28 0.44 -21.30 -28.77
CA LYS A 28 -0.21 -20.27 -29.58
C LYS A 28 -0.58 -20.88 -30.92
N LEU A 29 -1.87 -20.87 -31.25
CA LEU A 29 -2.37 -21.23 -32.58
C LEU A 29 -2.61 -19.95 -33.38
N ILE A 30 -1.77 -19.71 -34.39
CA ILE A 30 -2.01 -18.66 -35.36
C ILE A 30 -2.84 -19.26 -36.49
N LEU A 31 -4.15 -19.04 -36.47
CA LEU A 31 -5.00 -19.34 -37.62
C LEU A 31 -4.78 -18.23 -38.67
N ALA A 32 -4.03 -18.56 -39.72
CA ALA A 32 -3.71 -17.65 -40.82
C ALA A 32 -4.88 -17.40 -41.80
N THR A 33 -6.12 -17.71 -41.42
CA THR A 33 -7.25 -17.76 -42.35
C THR A 33 -8.24 -16.62 -42.14
N GLN A 34 -8.33 -15.75 -43.16
CA GLN A 34 -9.41 -14.78 -43.46
C GLN A 34 -9.49 -13.45 -42.68
N SER A 35 -8.37 -12.89 -42.22
CA SER A 35 -8.36 -11.60 -41.51
C SER A 35 -8.19 -10.33 -42.36
N TRP A 36 -8.11 -10.43 -43.68
CA TRP A 36 -7.97 -9.21 -44.51
C TRP A 36 -9.26 -8.39 -44.61
N LEU A 37 -10.43 -9.02 -44.42
CA LEU A 37 -11.74 -8.37 -44.50
C LEU A 37 -12.20 -7.68 -43.20
N MET A 38 -11.63 -8.06 -42.04
CA MET A 38 -12.02 -7.52 -40.72
C MET A 38 -10.95 -6.67 -40.05
N GLY A 39 -9.69 -6.69 -40.50
CA GLY A 39 -8.61 -5.90 -39.90
C GLY A 39 -8.12 -6.39 -38.53
N PHE A 40 -8.50 -7.61 -38.11
CA PHE A 40 -8.09 -8.24 -36.86
C PHE A 40 -7.28 -9.50 -37.11
N ALA A 41 -6.05 -9.58 -36.60
CA ALA A 41 -5.37 -10.86 -36.43
C ALA A 41 -5.96 -11.57 -35.20
N LEU A 42 -6.95 -12.45 -35.41
CA LEU A 42 -7.48 -13.29 -34.33
C LEU A 42 -6.41 -14.31 -33.94
N THR A 43 -5.75 -14.05 -32.82
CA THR A 43 -4.82 -15.00 -32.21
C THR A 43 -5.63 -15.94 -31.34
N TYR A 44 -5.68 -17.22 -31.71
CA TYR A 44 -6.27 -18.25 -30.86
C TYR A 44 -5.19 -18.88 -30.00
N TYR A 45 -5.45 -19.01 -28.70
CA TYR A 45 -4.57 -19.79 -27.82
C TYR A 45 -5.23 -21.16 -27.64
N HIS A 46 -4.50 -22.24 -27.97
CA HIS A 46 -4.95 -23.57 -27.56
C HIS A 46 -4.65 -23.71 -26.08
N TYR A 47 -5.62 -23.31 -25.27
CA TYR A 47 -5.48 -23.26 -23.83
C TYR A 47 -6.17 -24.45 -23.17
N GLN A 48 -5.40 -25.29 -22.48
CA GLN A 48 -5.90 -26.43 -21.74
C GLN A 48 -5.93 -26.09 -20.24
N ARG A 49 -7.09 -25.63 -19.76
CA ARG A 49 -7.31 -25.29 -18.34
C ARG A 49 -6.85 -26.40 -17.39
N LYS A 50 -7.21 -27.65 -17.69
CA LYS A 50 -6.83 -28.81 -16.88
C LYS A 50 -5.31 -28.92 -16.75
N LYS A 51 -4.58 -28.74 -17.86
CA LYS A 51 -3.11 -28.82 -17.87
C LYS A 51 -2.47 -27.73 -17.01
N ILE A 52 -3.02 -26.52 -16.99
CA ILE A 52 -2.51 -25.43 -16.13
C ILE A 52 -2.71 -25.74 -14.66
N LEU A 53 -3.86 -26.33 -14.29
CA LEU A 53 -4.11 -26.75 -12.91
C LEU A 53 -3.22 -27.94 -12.50
N GLU A 54 -2.87 -28.84 -13.42
CA GLU A 54 -1.85 -29.87 -13.20
C GLU A 54 -0.46 -29.23 -13.01
N ASN A 55 -0.09 -28.27 -13.85
CA ASN A 55 1.19 -27.55 -13.73
C ASN A 55 1.26 -26.75 -12.42
N ARG A 56 0.15 -26.17 -11.94
CA ARG A 56 0.08 -25.54 -10.60
C ARG A 56 0.54 -26.52 -9.54
N ASP A 57 0.08 -27.76 -9.58
CA ASP A 57 0.41 -28.75 -8.57
C ASP A 57 1.91 -29.08 -8.58
N LEU A 58 2.50 -29.24 -9.78
CA LEU A 58 3.94 -29.43 -9.96
C LEU A 58 4.76 -28.24 -9.48
N VAL A 59 4.35 -27.01 -9.82
CA VAL A 59 5.03 -25.78 -9.38
C VAL A 59 4.98 -25.63 -7.86
N THR A 60 3.83 -25.93 -7.25
CA THR A 60 3.63 -25.87 -5.81
C THR A 60 4.53 -26.86 -5.06
N GLU A 61 4.67 -28.08 -5.60
CA GLU A 61 5.57 -29.11 -5.08
C GLU A 61 7.04 -28.71 -5.23
N ASN A 62 7.44 -28.24 -6.43
CA ASN A 62 8.80 -27.78 -6.70
C ASN A 62 9.23 -26.64 -5.78
N ASN A 63 8.29 -25.76 -5.43
CA ASN A 63 8.52 -24.65 -4.50
C ASN A 63 8.30 -25.02 -3.03
N LYS A 64 8.09 -26.31 -2.72
CA LYS A 64 7.97 -26.84 -1.35
C LYS A 64 6.89 -26.13 -0.52
N ILE A 65 5.80 -25.73 -1.17
CA ILE A 65 4.69 -25.05 -0.49
C ILE A 65 3.87 -26.10 0.26
N THR A 66 3.97 -26.09 1.59
CA THR A 66 3.23 -27.00 2.47
C THR A 66 1.77 -26.60 2.59
N ASN A 67 0.85 -27.57 2.54
CA ASN A 67 -0.60 -27.37 2.67
C ASN A 67 -1.16 -26.27 1.74
N PRO A 68 -0.94 -26.38 0.42
CA PRO A 68 -1.38 -25.35 -0.51
C PRO A 68 -2.90 -25.23 -0.54
N PHE A 69 -3.40 -24.00 -0.43
CA PHE A 69 -4.82 -23.72 -0.66
C PHE A 69 -5.10 -23.74 -2.17
N LYS A 70 -5.66 -24.85 -2.65
CA LYS A 70 -5.95 -25.09 -4.07
C LYS A 70 -7.41 -24.78 -4.37
N VAL A 71 -7.63 -24.08 -5.47
CA VAL A 71 -8.96 -23.82 -6.03
C VAL A 71 -8.93 -24.09 -7.54
N ASP A 72 -10.06 -24.55 -8.08
CA ASP A 72 -10.21 -24.80 -9.53
C ASP A 72 -10.48 -23.51 -10.30
N GLU A 73 -9.71 -22.47 -10.01
CA GLU A 73 -9.69 -21.17 -10.68
C GLU A 73 -8.30 -20.92 -11.28
N LEU A 74 -8.22 -20.22 -12.40
CA LEU A 74 -6.95 -19.77 -12.98
C LEU A 74 -6.52 -18.45 -12.33
N ASP A 75 -6.43 -18.49 -11.02
CA ASP A 75 -6.15 -17.37 -10.14
C ASP A 75 -5.04 -17.80 -9.18
N PHE A 76 -3.87 -17.19 -9.33
CA PHE A 76 -2.62 -17.68 -8.73
C PHE A 76 -1.97 -16.60 -7.86
N CYS A 77 -1.67 -16.94 -6.62
CA CYS A 77 -0.95 -16.08 -5.69
C CYS A 77 0.57 -16.28 -5.81
N ILE A 78 1.28 -15.16 -5.92
CA ILE A 78 2.72 -15.04 -5.83
C ILE A 78 3.00 -14.17 -4.59
N GLN A 79 3.57 -14.77 -3.55
CA GLN A 79 3.92 -14.06 -2.33
C GLN A 79 5.38 -13.59 -2.38
N MET A 80 5.57 -12.27 -2.33
CA MET A 80 6.89 -11.64 -2.30
C MET A 80 6.93 -10.49 -1.30
N GLU A 81 7.87 -10.58 -0.37
CA GLU A 81 8.14 -9.53 0.61
C GLU A 81 8.38 -8.15 -0.04
N THR A 82 7.99 -7.10 0.66
CA THR A 82 8.25 -5.71 0.27
C THR A 82 9.75 -5.45 0.09
N GLY A 83 10.11 -4.61 -0.88
CA GLY A 83 11.52 -4.31 -1.18
C GLY A 83 12.28 -5.38 -1.97
N THR A 84 11.69 -6.54 -2.27
CA THR A 84 12.37 -7.62 -3.03
C THR A 84 12.28 -7.46 -4.56
N GLY A 85 11.64 -6.40 -5.06
CA GLY A 85 11.56 -6.11 -6.51
C GLY A 85 10.36 -6.75 -7.23
N LYS A 86 9.23 -6.92 -6.52
CA LYS A 86 7.94 -7.45 -7.04
C LYS A 86 7.54 -6.88 -8.41
N THR A 87 7.65 -5.56 -8.59
CA THR A 87 7.38 -4.86 -9.85
C THR A 87 8.25 -5.37 -10.99
N TYR A 88 9.54 -5.51 -10.76
CA TYR A 88 10.48 -6.02 -11.76
C TYR A 88 10.18 -7.49 -12.11
N VAL A 89 9.82 -8.30 -11.11
CA VAL A 89 9.48 -9.72 -11.30
C VAL A 89 8.24 -9.90 -12.16
N TYR A 90 7.12 -9.22 -11.89
CA TYR A 90 5.94 -9.40 -12.74
C TYR A 90 6.17 -8.85 -14.15
N LEU A 91 6.96 -7.78 -14.30
CA LEU A 91 7.30 -7.25 -15.62
C LEU A 91 8.11 -8.26 -16.41
N ARG A 92 9.14 -8.86 -15.83
CA ARG A 92 9.88 -9.94 -16.48
C ARG A 92 9.02 -11.15 -16.78
N SER A 93 8.12 -11.53 -15.87
CA SER A 93 7.17 -12.62 -16.10
C SER A 93 6.33 -12.39 -17.35
N ILE A 94 5.89 -11.15 -17.61
CA ILE A 94 5.20 -10.78 -18.86
C ILE A 94 6.09 -11.07 -20.08
N PHE A 95 7.35 -10.63 -20.06
CA PHE A 95 8.28 -10.85 -21.17
C PHE A 95 8.66 -12.32 -21.36
N ASP A 96 8.84 -13.09 -20.29
CA ASP A 96 9.14 -14.52 -20.36
C ASP A 96 7.95 -15.33 -20.87
N LEU A 97 6.72 -15.00 -20.45
CA LEU A 97 5.50 -15.59 -20.99
C LEU A 97 5.32 -15.28 -22.48
N HIS A 98 5.64 -14.04 -22.89
CA HIS A 98 5.67 -13.66 -24.29
C HIS A 98 6.70 -14.45 -25.08
N LYS A 99 7.94 -14.52 -24.60
CA LYS A 99 9.04 -15.20 -25.27
C LYS A 99 8.80 -16.70 -25.41
N LYS A 100 8.29 -17.36 -24.37
CA LYS A 100 8.11 -18.82 -24.34
C LYS A 100 6.82 -19.28 -25.00
N TYR A 101 5.71 -18.54 -24.84
CA TYR A 101 4.38 -18.98 -25.27
C TYR A 101 3.68 -18.03 -26.25
N GLY A 102 4.30 -16.90 -26.60
CA GLY A 102 3.73 -15.92 -27.53
C GLY A 102 2.50 -15.18 -26.99
N LEU A 103 2.31 -15.18 -25.66
CA LEU A 103 1.26 -14.45 -24.96
C LEU A 103 1.52 -12.94 -25.08
N ASN A 104 0.53 -12.19 -25.58
CA ASN A 104 0.75 -10.80 -26.01
C ASN A 104 -0.08 -9.76 -25.26
N LYS A 105 -1.03 -10.17 -24.41
CA LYS A 105 -2.06 -9.28 -23.86
C LYS A 105 -2.03 -9.32 -22.35
N PHE A 106 -1.56 -8.24 -21.74
CA PHE A 106 -1.41 -8.15 -20.29
C PHE A 106 -2.05 -6.87 -19.75
N ILE A 107 -2.81 -7.01 -18.66
CA ILE A 107 -3.39 -5.87 -17.94
C ILE A 107 -2.77 -5.85 -16.55
N ILE A 108 -2.10 -4.76 -16.20
CA ILE A 108 -1.58 -4.50 -14.85
C ILE A 108 -2.58 -3.61 -14.12
N ILE A 109 -3.17 -4.14 -13.06
CA ILE A 109 -4.08 -3.40 -12.17
C ILE A 109 -3.32 -3.11 -10.87
N VAL A 110 -3.34 -1.84 -10.47
CA VAL A 110 -2.68 -1.35 -9.23
C VAL A 110 -3.68 -0.56 -8.37
N PRO A 111 -3.45 -0.38 -7.07
CA PRO A 111 -4.47 0.16 -6.18
C PRO A 111 -4.57 1.69 -6.22
N SER A 112 -3.51 2.41 -6.60
CA SER A 112 -3.48 3.87 -6.61
C SER A 112 -2.85 4.47 -7.86
N VAL A 113 -3.20 5.74 -8.15
CA VAL A 113 -2.62 6.51 -9.26
C VAL A 113 -1.11 6.69 -9.08
N ALA A 114 -0.63 6.90 -7.85
CA ALA A 114 0.79 7.04 -7.56
C ALA A 114 1.57 5.76 -7.91
N ILE A 115 1.04 4.59 -7.56
CA ILE A 115 1.64 3.29 -7.92
C ILE A 115 1.59 3.11 -9.44
N ARG A 116 0.49 3.48 -10.11
CA ARG A 116 0.38 3.43 -11.59
C ARG A 116 1.48 4.25 -12.25
N SER A 117 1.70 5.49 -11.80
CA SER A 117 2.78 6.35 -12.29
C SER A 117 4.15 5.73 -12.05
N GLY A 118 4.38 5.10 -10.88
CA GLY A 118 5.62 4.37 -10.59
C GLY A 118 5.86 3.18 -11.53
N VAL A 119 4.83 2.41 -11.83
CA VAL A 119 4.91 1.27 -12.77
C VAL A 119 5.18 1.73 -14.20
N LEU A 120 4.48 2.77 -14.66
CA LEU A 120 4.71 3.37 -15.97
C LEU A 120 6.15 3.91 -16.08
N LYS A 121 6.63 4.59 -15.03
CA LYS A 121 8.02 5.07 -15.00
C LYS A 121 9.01 3.91 -15.01
N THR A 122 8.73 2.83 -14.30
CA THR A 122 9.56 1.62 -14.30
C THR A 122 9.66 1.04 -15.71
N LEU A 123 8.53 0.84 -16.39
CA LEU A 123 8.49 0.37 -17.79
C LEU A 123 9.29 1.26 -18.75
N GLU A 124 9.26 2.57 -18.54
CA GLU A 124 10.03 3.54 -19.33
C GLU A 124 11.55 3.38 -19.09
N ILE A 125 12.00 3.35 -17.84
CA ILE A 125 13.43 3.26 -17.51
C ILE A 125 14.02 1.89 -17.79
N THR A 126 13.22 0.82 -17.75
CA THR A 126 13.66 -0.56 -18.06
C THR A 126 13.55 -0.89 -19.54
N LYS A 127 13.16 0.05 -20.41
CA LYS A 127 12.91 -0.23 -21.83
C LYS A 127 14.15 -0.79 -22.55
N GLU A 128 15.30 -0.12 -22.43
CA GLU A 128 16.57 -0.60 -23.02
C GLU A 128 16.97 -1.95 -22.41
N HIS A 129 16.90 -2.06 -21.08
CA HIS A 129 17.22 -3.29 -20.36
C HIS A 129 16.40 -4.51 -20.82
N PHE A 130 15.09 -4.36 -20.99
CA PHE A 130 14.24 -5.43 -21.50
C PHE A 130 14.45 -5.71 -23.00
N GLN A 131 14.80 -4.68 -23.79
CA GLN A 131 15.17 -4.89 -25.18
C GLN A 131 16.43 -5.75 -25.29
N ASP A 132 17.44 -5.53 -24.44
CA ASP A 132 18.67 -6.31 -24.44
C ASP A 132 18.43 -7.75 -23.98
N LEU A 133 17.59 -7.94 -22.95
CA LEU A 133 17.29 -9.27 -22.39
C LEU A 133 16.37 -10.13 -23.28
N TYR A 134 15.40 -9.52 -23.94
CA TYR A 134 14.30 -10.24 -24.63
C TYR A 134 14.21 -9.94 -26.12
N THR A 135 15.00 -9.00 -26.65
CA THR A 135 14.96 -8.55 -28.06
C THR A 135 13.55 -8.11 -28.50
N THR A 136 12.73 -7.69 -27.54
CA THR A 136 11.30 -7.39 -27.72
C THR A 136 10.94 -6.08 -27.04
N GLN A 137 10.15 -5.23 -27.71
CA GLN A 137 9.54 -4.05 -27.11
C GLN A 137 8.05 -4.27 -26.86
N ALA A 138 7.62 -3.99 -25.64
CA ALA A 138 6.21 -3.93 -25.30
C ALA A 138 5.60 -2.58 -25.71
N THR A 139 4.39 -2.61 -26.26
CA THR A 139 3.55 -1.41 -26.40
C THR A 139 2.86 -1.16 -25.06
N VAL A 140 3.21 -0.05 -24.40
CA VAL A 140 2.65 0.32 -23.09
C VAL A 140 1.51 1.31 -23.27
N ILE A 141 0.36 1.01 -22.66
CA ILE A 141 -0.84 1.84 -22.70
C ILE A 141 -1.23 2.18 -21.26
N GLU A 142 -1.25 3.47 -20.94
CA GLU A 142 -1.95 3.95 -19.76
C GLU A 142 -3.45 4.03 -20.07
N TYR A 143 -4.28 3.50 -19.18
CA TYR A 143 -5.73 3.68 -19.32
C TYR A 143 -6.10 5.16 -19.14
N ASP A 144 -6.65 5.75 -20.21
CA ASP A 144 -7.25 7.07 -20.21
C ASP A 144 -8.64 7.01 -20.84
N SER A 145 -9.66 7.35 -20.05
CA SER A 145 -11.05 7.33 -20.49
C SER A 145 -11.35 8.36 -21.59
N LYS A 146 -10.49 9.37 -21.77
CA LYS A 146 -10.60 10.36 -22.84
C LYS A 146 -10.00 9.87 -24.16
N ASN A 147 -9.09 8.91 -24.13
CA ASN A 147 -8.36 8.43 -25.32
C ASN A 147 -8.56 6.93 -25.58
N ILE A 148 -9.80 6.55 -25.86
CA ILE A 148 -10.18 5.16 -26.15
C ILE A 148 -9.55 4.65 -27.45
N ALA A 149 -9.33 5.52 -28.45
CA ALA A 149 -8.71 5.14 -29.71
C ALA A 149 -7.28 4.61 -29.51
N LYS A 150 -6.49 5.25 -28.65
CA LYS A 150 -5.14 4.78 -28.28
C LYS A 150 -5.18 3.40 -27.62
N LEU A 151 -6.16 3.15 -26.75
CA LEU A 151 -6.33 1.84 -26.12
C LEU A 151 -6.70 0.78 -27.16
N LYS A 152 -7.68 1.04 -28.03
CA LYS A 152 -8.08 0.10 -29.08
C LYS A 152 -6.91 -0.27 -29.99
N ASN A 153 -6.24 0.73 -30.54
CA ASN A 153 -5.16 0.53 -31.50
C ASN A 153 -3.91 -0.07 -30.83
N GLY A 154 -3.56 0.40 -29.63
CA GLY A 154 -2.35 -0.04 -28.92
C GLY A 154 -2.49 -1.37 -28.20
N PHE A 155 -3.69 -1.69 -27.71
CA PHE A 155 -3.97 -2.89 -26.91
C PHE A 155 -4.81 -3.92 -27.66
N CYS A 156 -6.03 -3.58 -28.09
CA CYS A 156 -6.96 -4.57 -28.64
C CYS A 156 -6.51 -5.07 -30.02
N TYR A 157 -6.12 -4.17 -30.93
CA TYR A 157 -5.86 -4.49 -32.34
C TYR A 157 -4.38 -4.77 -32.63
N ASN A 158 -3.48 -4.36 -31.75
CA ASN A 158 -2.06 -4.57 -31.92
C ASN A 158 -1.74 -6.08 -31.81
N PRO A 159 -1.12 -6.74 -32.79
CA PRO A 159 -0.78 -8.17 -32.66
C PRO A 159 0.45 -8.42 -31.77
N LYS A 160 1.23 -7.39 -31.42
CA LYS A 160 2.47 -7.49 -30.62
C LYS A 160 2.19 -7.49 -29.12
N LEU A 161 3.25 -7.65 -28.33
CA LEU A 161 3.21 -7.54 -26.87
C LEU A 161 2.66 -6.16 -26.46
N SER A 162 1.52 -6.16 -25.78
CA SER A 162 0.84 -4.96 -25.27
C SER A 162 0.57 -5.09 -23.78
N ILE A 163 0.90 -4.03 -23.04
CA ILE A 163 0.70 -3.93 -21.59
C ILE A 163 -0.22 -2.74 -21.31
N LEU A 164 -1.43 -2.99 -20.80
CA LEU A 164 -2.35 -1.96 -20.31
C LEU A 164 -2.14 -1.77 -18.81
N VAL A 165 -1.82 -0.56 -18.36
CA VAL A 165 -1.65 -0.23 -16.93
C VAL A 165 -2.82 0.63 -16.47
N THR A 166 -3.46 0.23 -15.38
CA THR A 166 -4.70 0.85 -14.89
C THR A 166 -4.87 0.74 -13.38
N THR A 167 -5.85 1.46 -12.81
CA THR A 167 -6.19 1.45 -11.39
C THR A 167 -7.57 0.85 -11.14
N THR A 168 -7.84 0.37 -9.93
CA THR A 168 -9.19 -0.10 -9.52
C THR A 168 -10.27 0.96 -9.72
N SER A 169 -9.94 2.23 -9.46
CA SER A 169 -10.84 3.38 -9.64
C SER A 169 -11.32 3.58 -11.07
N ALA A 170 -10.59 3.13 -12.08
CA ALA A 170 -10.97 3.29 -13.48
C ALA A 170 -12.20 2.45 -13.86
N PHE A 171 -12.62 1.50 -13.00
CA PHE A 171 -13.64 0.50 -13.30
C PHE A 171 -14.81 0.49 -12.28
N ASN A 172 -14.71 1.21 -11.18
CA ASN A 172 -15.64 1.10 -10.05
C ASN A 172 -17.03 1.77 -10.22
N SER A 173 -17.35 2.39 -11.36
CA SER A 173 -18.69 2.94 -11.61
C SER A 173 -19.36 2.37 -12.86
N ALA A 174 -20.67 2.12 -12.77
CA ALA A 174 -21.51 1.75 -13.91
C ALA A 174 -21.53 2.84 -14.99
N GLU A 175 -21.20 4.08 -14.60
CA GLU A 175 -21.12 5.23 -15.50
C GLU A 175 -19.79 5.35 -16.26
N ASN A 176 -18.78 4.55 -15.90
CA ASN A 176 -17.48 4.58 -16.54
C ASN A 176 -17.58 4.20 -18.02
N ILE A 177 -16.83 4.92 -18.84
CA ILE A 177 -16.83 4.86 -20.32
C ILE A 177 -16.57 3.44 -20.86
N ILE A 178 -15.94 2.57 -20.06
CA ILE A 178 -15.64 1.18 -20.40
C ILE A 178 -16.90 0.32 -20.54
N ASN A 179 -17.96 0.67 -19.79
CA ASN A 179 -19.24 -0.04 -19.73
C ASN A 179 -20.29 0.55 -20.68
N LYS A 180 -20.02 1.70 -21.30
CA LYS A 180 -20.97 2.42 -22.18
C LYS A 180 -20.71 2.08 -23.65
N GLU A 181 -21.78 1.89 -24.40
CA GLU A 181 -21.76 1.88 -25.86
C GLU A 181 -21.48 3.32 -26.35
N ARG A 182 -20.61 3.48 -27.34
CA ARG A 182 -20.32 4.79 -27.96
C ARG A 182 -20.39 4.68 -29.48
N ASP A 183 -20.78 5.76 -30.13
CA ASP A 183 -20.84 5.86 -31.59
C ASP A 183 -19.46 5.60 -32.25
N ASN A 184 -18.35 5.97 -31.61
CA ASN A 184 -16.98 5.70 -32.09
C ASN A 184 -16.50 4.24 -31.88
N THR A 185 -17.41 3.32 -31.59
CA THR A 185 -17.09 1.90 -31.37
C THR A 185 -17.71 0.94 -32.38
N ASN A 186 -18.33 1.44 -33.46
CA ASN A 186 -19.17 0.64 -34.35
C ASN A 186 -20.24 -0.17 -33.56
N GLY A 187 -20.63 0.30 -32.37
CA GLY A 187 -21.60 -0.35 -31.48
C GLY A 187 -21.03 -1.34 -30.45
N GLU A 188 -19.73 -1.70 -30.46
CA GLU A 188 -19.18 -2.68 -29.51
C GLU A 188 -18.66 -2.06 -28.20
N LYS A 189 -19.10 -2.61 -27.07
CA LYS A 189 -18.60 -2.20 -25.74
C LYS A 189 -17.10 -2.46 -25.63
N LEU A 190 -16.36 -1.48 -25.10
CA LEU A 190 -14.90 -1.58 -24.94
C LEU A 190 -14.48 -2.79 -24.09
N ILE A 191 -15.26 -3.10 -23.05
CA ILE A 191 -15.04 -4.29 -22.23
C ILE A 191 -15.06 -5.58 -23.06
N SER A 192 -15.98 -5.68 -24.03
CA SER A 192 -16.08 -6.83 -24.93
C SER A 192 -14.86 -6.94 -25.83
N LEU A 193 -14.39 -5.82 -26.39
CA LEU A 193 -13.17 -5.79 -27.20
C LEU A 193 -11.94 -6.24 -26.41
N ILE A 194 -11.80 -5.80 -25.16
CA ILE A 194 -10.70 -6.24 -24.29
C ILE A 194 -10.87 -7.73 -23.97
N ALA A 195 -12.08 -8.18 -23.66
CA ALA A 195 -12.36 -9.57 -23.31
C ALA A 195 -12.05 -10.56 -24.44
N GLN A 196 -12.27 -10.16 -25.71
CA GLN A 196 -11.89 -10.96 -26.88
C GLN A 196 -10.38 -11.19 -26.98
N THR A 197 -9.55 -10.36 -26.32
CA THR A 197 -8.09 -10.52 -26.34
C THR A 197 -7.56 -11.60 -25.39
N LEU A 198 -8.43 -12.16 -24.53
CA LEU A 198 -8.08 -13.14 -23.48
C LEU A 198 -6.83 -12.71 -22.68
N PRO A 199 -6.85 -11.55 -22.01
CA PRO A 199 -5.68 -11.00 -21.37
C PRO A 199 -5.26 -11.81 -20.14
N ILE A 200 -3.97 -11.82 -19.81
CA ILE A 200 -3.50 -12.19 -18.47
C ILE A 200 -3.53 -10.93 -17.60
N ILE A 201 -4.17 -11.04 -16.44
CA ILE A 201 -4.28 -9.92 -15.49
C ILE A 201 -3.22 -10.06 -14.40
N ILE A 202 -2.35 -9.07 -14.30
CA ILE A 202 -1.43 -8.88 -13.19
C ILE A 202 -2.09 -7.97 -12.16
N MET A 203 -2.21 -8.44 -10.92
CA MET A 203 -2.80 -7.70 -9.81
C MET A 203 -1.70 -7.39 -8.78
N ASP A 204 -1.38 -6.11 -8.60
CA ASP A 204 -0.42 -5.65 -7.61
C ASP A 204 -1.14 -5.24 -6.32
N GLU A 205 -0.85 -5.89 -5.21
CA GLU A 205 -1.50 -5.70 -3.91
C GLU A 205 -3.05 -5.81 -3.99
N PRO A 206 -3.62 -6.96 -4.43
CA PRO A 206 -5.05 -7.11 -4.69
C PRO A 206 -5.94 -6.89 -3.46
N GLN A 207 -5.41 -7.07 -2.24
CA GLN A 207 -6.13 -6.77 -0.99
C GLN A 207 -6.48 -5.27 -0.85
N GLU A 208 -5.76 -4.40 -1.56
CA GLU A 208 -6.02 -2.94 -1.63
C GLU A 208 -7.12 -2.62 -2.67
N GLY A 209 -8.28 -3.26 -2.51
CA GLY A 209 -9.51 -2.91 -3.22
C GLY A 209 -9.88 -3.78 -4.43
N MET A 210 -8.99 -4.67 -4.92
CA MET A 210 -9.35 -5.58 -6.03
C MET A 210 -10.19 -6.78 -5.57
N ASP A 211 -9.99 -7.20 -4.32
CA ASP A 211 -10.78 -8.27 -3.67
C ASP A 211 -12.18 -7.80 -3.26
N ALA A 212 -12.49 -6.51 -3.38
CA ALA A 212 -13.84 -6.03 -3.19
C ALA A 212 -14.78 -6.69 -4.20
N LYS A 213 -15.94 -7.17 -3.73
CA LYS A 213 -16.92 -7.91 -4.54
C LYS A 213 -17.28 -7.23 -5.87
N GLN A 214 -17.41 -5.91 -5.88
CA GLN A 214 -17.73 -5.15 -7.08
C GLN A 214 -16.55 -5.11 -8.06
N THR A 215 -15.35 -4.76 -7.59
CA THR A 215 -14.14 -4.70 -8.42
C THR A 215 -13.77 -6.07 -8.97
N SER A 216 -13.86 -7.12 -8.16
CA SER A 216 -13.65 -8.51 -8.59
C SER A 216 -14.61 -8.93 -9.73
N LYS A 217 -15.90 -8.55 -9.63
CA LYS A 217 -16.86 -8.78 -10.73
C LYS A 217 -16.44 -8.09 -12.02
N TYR A 218 -15.97 -6.84 -11.96
CA TYR A 218 -15.48 -6.12 -13.15
C TYR A 218 -14.23 -6.74 -13.73
N ILE A 219 -13.28 -7.17 -12.90
CA ILE A 219 -12.06 -7.84 -13.37
C ILE A 219 -12.41 -9.12 -14.13
N ASN A 220 -13.40 -9.88 -13.67
CA ASN A 220 -13.87 -11.08 -14.36
C ASN A 220 -14.57 -10.80 -15.70
N GLN A 221 -15.09 -9.58 -15.93
CA GLN A 221 -15.68 -9.20 -17.22
C GLN A 221 -14.64 -9.07 -18.34
N PHE A 222 -13.35 -8.92 -18.02
CA PHE A 222 -12.27 -8.98 -19.01
C PHE A 222 -12.03 -10.39 -19.56
N ASN A 223 -12.77 -11.40 -19.10
CA ASN A 223 -12.59 -12.80 -19.48
C ASN A 223 -11.10 -13.21 -19.47
N PRO A 224 -10.39 -13.03 -18.33
CA PRO A 224 -8.96 -13.22 -18.30
C PRO A 224 -8.57 -14.68 -18.53
N LEU A 225 -7.49 -14.89 -19.29
CA LEU A 225 -6.89 -16.21 -19.46
C LEU A 225 -6.37 -16.74 -18.12
N ALA A 226 -5.74 -15.88 -17.32
CA ALA A 226 -5.35 -16.16 -15.95
C ALA A 226 -5.20 -14.84 -15.16
N LYS A 227 -5.31 -14.93 -13.83
CA LYS A 227 -4.99 -13.87 -12.89
C LYS A 227 -3.72 -14.24 -12.11
N LEU A 228 -2.77 -13.31 -12.05
CA LEU A 228 -1.51 -13.44 -11.32
C LEU A 228 -1.46 -12.34 -10.25
N ARG A 229 -1.53 -12.76 -8.98
CA ARG A 229 -1.69 -11.90 -7.83
C ARG A 229 -0.37 -11.75 -7.12
N TYR A 230 0.22 -10.56 -7.15
CA TYR A 230 1.50 -10.26 -6.52
C TYR A 230 1.26 -9.45 -5.24
N SER A 231 1.68 -9.98 -4.10
CA SER A 231 1.57 -9.28 -2.82
C SER A 231 2.56 -9.82 -1.80
N ALA A 232 2.91 -9.03 -0.79
CA ALA A 232 3.56 -9.58 0.41
C ALA A 232 2.57 -10.37 1.29
N THR A 233 1.28 -9.98 1.27
CA THR A 233 0.23 -10.52 2.13
C THR A 233 -1.08 -10.68 1.35
N HIS A 234 -1.48 -11.93 1.10
CA HIS A 234 -2.75 -12.22 0.42
C HIS A 234 -3.89 -12.27 1.43
N LYS A 235 -4.92 -11.43 1.25
CA LYS A 235 -6.18 -11.54 2.00
C LYS A 235 -6.99 -12.76 1.54
N GLU A 236 -7.14 -12.91 0.22
CA GLU A 236 -7.68 -14.12 -0.41
C GLU A 236 -6.51 -14.94 -0.98
N LEU A 237 -6.18 -16.05 -0.32
CA LEU A 237 -5.18 -16.98 -0.82
C LEU A 237 -5.81 -17.90 -1.86
N LYS A 238 -5.26 -17.95 -3.06
CA LYS A 238 -5.70 -18.83 -4.15
C LYS A 238 -4.50 -19.38 -4.90
N ASN A 239 -4.39 -20.70 -4.99
CA ASN A 239 -3.33 -21.39 -5.73
C ASN A 239 -1.95 -20.71 -5.53
N LEU A 240 -1.46 -20.68 -4.29
CA LEU A 240 -0.16 -20.10 -3.99
C LEU A 240 0.93 -20.91 -4.72
N ILE A 241 1.62 -20.27 -5.64
CA ILE A 241 2.63 -20.93 -6.49
C ILE A 241 4.05 -20.55 -6.14
N TYR A 242 4.27 -19.44 -5.43
CA TYR A 242 5.60 -19.02 -4.98
C TYR A 242 5.49 -18.25 -3.67
N LYS A 243 6.44 -18.45 -2.76
CA LYS A 243 6.47 -17.82 -1.45
C LYS A 243 7.88 -17.37 -1.07
N LEU A 244 8.03 -16.06 -0.88
CA LEU A 244 9.17 -15.43 -0.21
C LEU A 244 8.59 -14.51 0.88
N ASP A 245 8.50 -15.03 2.11
CA ASP A 245 7.98 -14.28 3.25
C ASP A 245 9.07 -13.46 3.97
N SER A 246 8.66 -12.68 4.97
CA SER A 246 9.56 -11.78 5.69
C SER A 246 10.68 -12.52 6.40
N VAL A 247 10.42 -13.73 6.91
CA VAL A 247 11.40 -14.54 7.63
C VAL A 247 12.45 -15.05 6.65
N GLU A 248 12.01 -15.61 5.52
CA GLU A 248 12.93 -16.11 4.49
C GLU A 248 13.72 -14.97 3.84
N ALA A 249 13.08 -13.83 3.54
CA ALA A 249 13.75 -12.64 3.02
C ALA A 249 14.78 -12.08 4.01
N TYR A 250 14.50 -12.13 5.32
CA TYR A 250 15.43 -11.77 6.37
C TYR A 250 16.61 -12.76 6.45
N ASN A 251 16.33 -14.06 6.47
CA ASN A 251 17.35 -15.11 6.55
C ASN A 251 18.30 -15.09 5.34
N GLN A 252 17.77 -14.75 4.16
CA GLN A 252 18.55 -14.58 2.94
C GLN A 252 19.24 -13.19 2.82
N ASN A 253 19.13 -12.33 3.84
CA ASN A 253 19.66 -10.96 3.85
C ASN A 253 19.19 -10.10 2.66
N LEU A 254 17.97 -10.33 2.17
CA LEU A 254 17.40 -9.60 1.03
C LEU A 254 16.78 -8.26 1.43
N VAL A 255 16.42 -8.11 2.70
CA VAL A 255 15.79 -6.91 3.26
C VAL A 255 16.61 -6.36 4.41
N LYS A 256 16.51 -5.03 4.62
CA LYS A 256 17.21 -4.38 5.73
C LYS A 256 16.63 -4.83 7.07
N LYS A 257 17.50 -4.95 8.08
CA LYS A 257 17.07 -5.20 9.46
C LYS A 257 16.35 -3.97 10.00
N ILE A 258 15.22 -4.20 10.67
CA ILE A 258 14.47 -3.14 11.35
C ILE A 258 15.02 -3.00 12.77
N GLU A 259 15.47 -1.80 13.11
CA GLU A 259 15.84 -1.42 14.48
C GLU A 259 14.81 -0.41 14.97
N VAL A 260 14.10 -0.74 16.04
CA VAL A 260 13.11 0.16 16.65
C VAL A 260 13.74 0.83 17.87
N MET A 261 13.78 2.16 17.84
CA MET A 261 14.19 2.97 18.98
C MET A 261 12.96 3.69 19.54
N SER A 262 12.62 3.43 20.79
CA SER A 262 11.51 4.09 21.47
C SER A 262 12.04 5.17 22.42
N VAL A 263 11.47 6.37 22.36
CA VAL A 263 11.78 7.49 23.26
C VAL A 263 10.60 7.66 24.21
N PHE A 264 10.83 7.46 25.51
CA PHE A 264 9.85 7.68 26.57
C PHE A 264 10.39 8.70 27.56
N GLU A 265 9.50 9.50 28.14
CA GLU A 265 9.84 10.33 29.29
C GLU A 265 9.80 9.45 30.56
N SER A 266 10.92 9.33 31.25
CA SER A 266 11.03 8.56 32.49
C SER A 266 10.49 9.37 33.66
N GLY A 267 9.46 8.87 34.36
CA GLY A 267 8.98 9.43 35.64
C GLY A 267 7.60 10.09 35.65
N THR A 268 6.84 10.05 34.55
CA THR A 268 5.45 10.56 34.48
C THR A 268 4.48 9.42 34.16
N GLU A 269 3.41 9.27 34.96
CA GLU A 269 2.31 8.37 34.61
C GLU A 269 1.72 8.82 33.26
N SER A 270 1.72 7.92 32.26
CA SER A 270 1.37 8.24 30.86
C SER A 270 -0.06 8.76 30.64
N ASN A 271 -0.90 8.69 31.68
CA ASN A 271 -2.28 9.15 31.73
C ASN A 271 -2.46 10.46 32.53
N LEU A 272 -1.40 11.16 32.94
CA LEU A 272 -1.45 12.44 33.65
C LEU A 272 -1.25 13.62 32.68
N THR A 273 -2.31 14.40 32.46
CA THR A 273 -2.26 15.70 31.77
C THR A 273 -3.00 16.72 32.64
N LEU A 274 -2.39 17.85 32.97
CA LEU A 274 -3.01 18.91 33.74
C LEU A 274 -2.45 20.24 33.25
N GLU A 275 -3.23 20.95 32.46
CA GLU A 275 -2.87 22.27 31.91
C GLU A 275 -3.94 23.29 32.27
N LEU A 276 -3.56 24.42 32.87
CA LEU A 276 -4.49 25.53 33.12
C LEU A 276 -4.47 26.48 31.92
N GLN A 277 -5.54 26.48 31.12
CA GLN A 277 -5.59 27.26 29.86
C GLN A 277 -6.07 28.69 30.08
N GLU A 278 -7.12 28.87 30.86
CA GLU A 278 -7.67 30.19 31.17
C GLU A 278 -8.52 30.13 32.44
N ILE A 279 -8.76 31.30 33.04
CA ILE A 279 -9.75 31.46 34.11
C ILE A 279 -10.80 32.48 33.62
N VAL A 280 -12.06 32.08 33.67
CA VAL A 280 -13.21 32.87 33.23
C VAL A 280 -14.11 33.13 34.43
N THR A 281 -14.54 34.37 34.62
CA THR A 281 -15.54 34.69 35.63
C THR A 281 -16.93 34.50 35.05
N THR A 282 -17.68 33.52 35.56
CA THR A 282 -19.08 33.29 35.18
C THR A 282 -19.98 33.57 36.37
N SER A 283 -20.94 34.49 36.23
CA SER A 283 -21.89 34.86 37.29
C SER A 283 -21.24 35.25 38.63
N GLY A 284 -20.10 35.96 38.58
CA GLY A 284 -19.38 36.45 39.76
C GLY A 284 -18.42 35.46 40.41
N TYR A 285 -18.33 34.21 39.91
CA TYR A 285 -17.41 33.19 40.43
C TYR A 285 -16.35 32.81 39.39
N PRO A 286 -15.08 32.64 39.77
CA PRO A 286 -14.03 32.22 38.86
C PRO A 286 -14.13 30.72 38.52
N GLU A 287 -14.07 30.40 37.23
CA GLU A 287 -13.99 29.02 36.71
C GLU A 287 -12.69 28.84 35.93
N ALA A 288 -11.95 27.78 36.21
CA ALA A 288 -10.74 27.42 35.49
C ALA A 288 -11.10 26.51 34.30
N LYS A 289 -10.69 26.87 33.08
CA LYS A 289 -10.69 25.92 31.96
C LYS A 289 -9.36 25.17 31.99
N MET A 290 -9.46 23.87 32.23
CA MET A 290 -8.30 22.99 32.33
C MET A 290 -8.36 21.89 31.27
N GLU A 291 -7.22 21.55 30.68
CA GLU A 291 -7.07 20.34 29.88
C GLU A 291 -6.59 19.20 30.77
N LEU A 292 -7.44 18.16 30.88
CA LEU A 292 -7.24 17.02 31.77
C LEU A 292 -7.37 15.70 30.99
N SER A 293 -6.61 14.69 31.40
CA SER A 293 -6.70 13.33 30.85
C SER A 293 -7.90 12.59 31.46
N VAL A 294 -8.95 12.37 30.67
CA VAL A 294 -10.20 11.76 31.12
C VAL A 294 -10.26 10.29 30.71
N ARG A 295 -10.57 9.41 31.67
CA ARG A 295 -10.80 7.98 31.43
C ARG A 295 -12.17 7.78 30.78
N GLN A 296 -12.21 7.17 29.61
CA GLN A 296 -13.44 6.81 28.90
C GLN A 296 -14.02 5.48 29.42
N SER A 297 -15.26 5.18 29.06
CA SER A 297 -15.95 3.94 29.45
C SER A 297 -15.31 2.67 28.88
N ASP A 298 -14.59 2.79 27.75
CA ASP A 298 -13.84 1.70 27.11
C ASP A 298 -12.46 1.43 27.74
N GLY A 299 -12.10 2.19 28.79
CA GLY A 299 -10.82 2.08 29.49
C GLY A 299 -9.67 2.91 28.89
N THR A 300 -9.88 3.59 27.77
CA THR A 300 -8.87 4.48 27.16
C THR A 300 -8.82 5.86 27.83
N PHE A 301 -7.74 6.60 27.64
CA PHE A 301 -7.55 7.97 28.16
C PHE A 301 -7.55 8.98 27.02
N LYS A 302 -8.24 10.11 27.20
CA LYS A 302 -8.27 11.21 26.23
C LYS A 302 -8.24 12.56 26.93
N ASN A 303 -7.40 13.47 26.44
CA ASN A 303 -7.38 14.85 26.92
C ASN A 303 -8.70 15.55 26.55
N LYS A 304 -9.37 16.14 27.55
CA LYS A 304 -10.60 16.94 27.40
C LYS A 304 -10.45 18.26 28.13
N LYS A 305 -11.01 19.32 27.55
CA LYS A 305 -11.11 20.63 28.17
C LYS A 305 -12.33 20.64 29.09
N LEU A 306 -12.10 20.78 30.39
CA LEU A 306 -13.14 20.79 31.41
C LEU A 306 -13.16 22.15 32.11
N LYS A 307 -14.37 22.61 32.45
CA LYS A 307 -14.55 23.74 33.37
C LYS A 307 -14.50 23.21 34.79
N ILE A 308 -13.62 23.79 35.59
CA ILE A 308 -13.32 23.38 36.96
C ILE A 308 -13.64 24.54 37.90
N ARG A 309 -14.31 24.23 39.01
CA ARG A 309 -14.70 25.19 40.04
C ARG A 309 -14.00 24.90 41.37
N ASP A 310 -14.10 25.84 42.30
CA ASP A 310 -13.68 25.62 43.68
C ASP A 310 -14.33 24.36 44.24
N ARG A 311 -13.55 23.58 45.00
CA ARG A 311 -13.91 22.30 45.63
C ARG A 311 -14.14 21.12 44.68
N ASP A 312 -13.94 21.28 43.37
CA ASP A 312 -14.01 20.15 42.44
C ASP A 312 -12.94 19.09 42.78
N LEU A 313 -13.33 17.82 42.76
CA LEU A 313 -12.43 16.68 42.86
C LEU A 313 -12.09 16.19 41.46
N LEU A 314 -10.83 16.36 41.03
CA LEU A 314 -10.45 16.05 39.66
C LEU A 314 -10.63 14.56 39.31
N LYS A 315 -10.44 13.64 40.27
CA LYS A 315 -10.73 12.21 40.10
C LYS A 315 -12.17 11.95 39.68
N GLN A 316 -13.15 12.64 40.27
CA GLN A 316 -14.57 12.48 39.94
C GLN A 316 -14.90 13.13 38.59
N ARG A 317 -14.33 14.31 38.32
CA ARG A 317 -14.55 15.05 37.07
C ARG A 317 -13.98 14.33 35.83
N THR A 318 -12.94 13.53 36.01
CA THR A 318 -12.19 12.87 34.92
C THR A 318 -12.36 11.36 34.90
N ASN A 319 -12.96 10.76 35.93
CA ASN A 319 -13.00 9.33 36.17
C ASN A 319 -11.61 8.65 36.13
N ASN A 320 -10.54 9.42 36.35
CA ASN A 320 -9.16 8.96 36.22
C ASN A 320 -8.51 8.89 37.61
N PRO A 321 -8.12 7.68 38.08
CA PRO A 321 -7.50 7.49 39.40
C PRO A 321 -6.23 8.29 39.65
N VAL A 322 -5.49 8.70 38.60
CA VAL A 322 -4.24 9.48 38.75
C VAL A 322 -4.45 10.84 39.44
N TYR A 323 -5.69 11.34 39.43
CA TYR A 323 -6.05 12.58 40.11
C TYR A 323 -6.54 12.37 41.54
N ASP A 324 -6.29 11.22 42.16
CA ASP A 324 -6.59 11.04 43.58
C ASP A 324 -5.80 12.06 44.42
N GLY A 325 -6.49 12.72 45.35
CA GLY A 325 -5.90 13.82 46.14
C GLY A 325 -5.77 15.17 45.41
N TRP A 326 -6.18 15.29 44.14
CA TRP A 326 -6.25 16.57 43.43
C TRP A 326 -7.62 17.23 43.63
N VAL A 327 -7.75 17.96 44.73
CA VAL A 327 -8.95 18.76 45.06
C VAL A 327 -8.63 20.25 44.91
N VAL A 328 -9.49 20.96 44.19
CA VAL A 328 -9.36 22.41 44.00
C VAL A 328 -9.68 23.12 45.29
N GLU A 329 -8.68 23.78 45.88
CA GLU A 329 -8.86 24.56 47.10
C GLU A 329 -9.44 25.94 46.78
N LYS A 330 -8.84 26.63 45.81
CA LYS A 330 -9.24 27.99 45.44
C LYS A 330 -8.75 28.39 44.05
N ILE A 331 -9.61 29.03 43.27
CA ILE A 331 -9.28 29.71 42.02
C ILE A 331 -9.25 31.21 42.28
N MET A 332 -8.17 31.88 41.87
CA MET A 332 -7.93 33.30 42.14
C MET A 332 -7.50 34.03 40.88
N ILE A 333 -7.93 35.28 40.74
CA ILE A 333 -7.41 36.22 39.75
C ILE A 333 -6.75 37.35 40.53
N ASP A 334 -5.45 37.53 40.37
CA ASP A 334 -4.74 38.65 40.98
C ASP A 334 -5.25 39.97 40.37
N LEU A 335 -5.71 40.89 41.22
CA LEU A 335 -6.34 42.14 40.78
C LEU A 335 -5.33 43.12 40.15
N PHE A 336 -4.05 43.03 40.54
CA PHE A 336 -2.96 43.89 40.09
C PHE A 336 -2.23 43.31 38.89
N THR A 337 -1.88 42.03 38.93
CA THR A 337 -1.12 41.37 37.85
C THR A 337 -2.03 40.76 36.78
N LYS A 338 -3.34 40.65 37.04
CA LYS A 338 -4.34 39.96 36.19
C LYS A 338 -4.02 38.48 35.93
N ILE A 339 -3.08 37.90 36.67
CA ILE A 339 -2.69 36.50 36.51
C ILE A 339 -3.72 35.63 37.25
N GLY A 340 -4.32 34.71 36.51
CA GLY A 340 -5.18 33.67 37.07
C GLY A 340 -4.33 32.53 37.66
N THR A 341 -4.73 32.03 38.83
CA THR A 341 -4.12 30.88 39.50
C THR A 341 -5.16 29.91 40.04
N ILE A 342 -4.81 28.62 40.07
CA ILE A 342 -5.56 27.57 40.76
C ILE A 342 -4.66 26.91 41.80
N LYS A 343 -5.15 26.86 43.04
CA LYS A 343 -4.49 26.19 44.17
C LYS A 343 -5.18 24.86 44.45
N PHE A 344 -4.39 23.82 44.60
CA PHE A 344 -4.84 22.49 45.00
C PHE A 344 -4.51 22.20 46.47
N SER A 345 -5.33 21.36 47.09
CA SER A 345 -5.17 20.90 48.48
C SER A 345 -3.83 20.20 48.77
N ASN A 346 -3.18 19.66 47.75
CA ASN A 346 -1.83 19.07 47.84
C ASN A 346 -0.70 20.13 47.84
N GLY A 347 -1.03 21.41 47.94
CA GLY A 347 -0.08 22.52 47.99
C GLY A 347 0.41 23.02 46.62
N LYS A 348 0.04 22.36 45.52
CA LYS A 348 0.44 22.80 44.18
C LYS A 348 -0.40 24.00 43.72
N ILE A 349 0.26 24.96 43.08
CA ILE A 349 -0.36 26.15 42.51
C ILE A 349 0.01 26.18 41.02
N PHE A 350 -0.99 26.33 40.16
CA PHE A 350 -0.81 26.50 38.71
C PHE A 350 -1.25 27.90 38.32
N LYS A 351 -0.43 28.59 37.53
CA LYS A 351 -0.75 29.83 36.82
C LYS A 351 -1.32 29.50 35.45
N VAL A 352 -2.07 30.44 34.86
CA VAL A 352 -2.52 30.32 33.47
C VAL A 352 -1.30 30.09 32.57
N GLY A 353 -1.32 29.00 31.79
CA GLY A 353 -0.23 28.53 30.95
C GLY A 353 0.61 27.39 31.56
N ASP A 354 0.50 27.12 32.87
CA ASP A 354 1.23 26.03 33.50
C ASP A 354 0.67 24.66 33.09
N ARG A 355 1.57 23.73 32.79
CA ARG A 355 1.27 22.35 32.38
C ARG A 355 2.06 21.34 33.19
N LEU A 356 1.40 20.26 33.59
CA LEU A 356 1.97 19.07 34.19
C LEU A 356 1.50 17.84 33.41
N GLY A 357 2.42 17.08 32.85
CA GLY A 357 2.16 15.89 32.03
C GLY A 357 3.27 15.69 31.02
N VAL A 358 3.07 14.76 30.07
CA VAL A 358 4.10 14.44 29.08
C VAL A 358 4.44 15.66 28.21
N ASP A 359 5.71 16.07 28.21
CA ASP A 359 6.22 17.14 27.33
C ASP A 359 6.46 16.57 25.94
N THR A 360 5.42 16.65 25.10
CA THR A 360 5.48 16.19 23.71
C THR A 360 6.54 16.94 22.91
N GLN A 361 6.82 18.21 23.19
CA GLN A 361 7.87 18.96 22.49
C GLN A 361 9.27 18.44 22.87
N ALA A 362 9.50 18.14 24.15
CA ALA A 362 10.75 17.52 24.59
C ALA A 362 10.94 16.12 23.99
N ILE A 363 9.88 15.31 23.92
CA ILE A 363 9.93 14.00 23.25
C ILE A 363 10.25 14.16 21.76
N PHE A 364 9.56 15.07 21.04
CA PHE A 364 9.85 15.31 19.62
C PHE A 364 11.27 15.81 19.38
N ARG A 365 11.76 16.77 20.19
CA ARG A 365 13.15 17.24 20.13
C ARG A 365 14.13 16.10 20.38
N SER A 366 13.83 15.22 21.32
CA SER A 366 14.64 14.04 21.61
C SER A 366 14.64 13.05 20.44
N GLN A 367 13.47 12.75 19.85
CA GLN A 367 13.36 11.89 18.67
C GLN A 367 14.17 12.44 17.49
N ILE A 368 14.08 13.75 17.22
CA ILE A 368 14.86 14.39 16.16
C ILE A 368 16.36 14.31 16.47
N LYS A 369 16.76 14.63 17.70
CA LYS A 369 18.18 14.56 18.13
C LYS A 369 18.74 13.15 17.96
N TYR A 370 18.01 12.12 18.40
CA TYR A 370 18.44 10.73 18.26
C TYR A 370 18.45 10.27 16.81
N ALA A 371 17.48 10.68 15.99
CA ALA A 371 17.47 10.37 14.56
C ALA A 371 18.68 10.97 13.84
N ILE A 372 19.00 12.24 14.10
CA ILE A 372 20.19 12.91 13.55
C ILE A 372 21.48 12.20 14.03
N HIS A 373 21.58 11.91 15.31
CA HIS A 373 22.75 11.22 15.86
C HIS A 373 22.95 9.84 15.22
N THR A 374 21.88 9.05 15.12
CA THR A 374 21.91 7.72 14.51
C THR A 374 22.25 7.78 13.02
N HIS A 375 21.76 8.79 12.31
CA HIS A 375 22.09 9.03 10.90
C HIS A 375 23.60 9.21 10.70
N PHE A 376 24.22 10.12 11.44
CA PHE A 376 25.67 10.35 11.34
C PHE A 376 26.50 9.14 11.80
N GLN A 377 26.07 8.42 12.84
CA GLN A 377 26.73 7.16 13.22
C GLN A 377 26.66 6.10 12.11
N LYS A 378 25.52 5.99 11.41
CA LYS A 378 25.37 5.06 10.27
C LYS A 378 26.18 5.50 9.06
N GLU A 379 26.28 6.78 8.75
CA GLU A 379 27.18 7.28 7.70
C GLU A 379 28.66 7.00 8.02
N LEU A 380 29.09 7.26 9.26
CA LEU A 380 30.46 7.00 9.72
C LEU A 380 30.83 5.51 9.64
N SER A 381 29.93 4.63 10.11
CA SER A 381 30.18 3.18 10.13
C SER A 381 30.08 2.52 8.75
N SER A 382 29.24 3.04 7.85
CA SER A 382 29.08 2.50 6.49
C SER A 382 30.03 3.11 5.45
N GLY A 383 30.65 4.25 5.74
CA GLY A 383 31.49 5.01 4.80
C GLY A 383 30.71 5.68 3.66
N GLN A 384 29.37 5.70 3.70
CA GLN A 384 28.50 6.25 2.66
C GLN A 384 28.09 7.70 2.94
N TRP A 385 29.06 8.59 2.92
CA TRP A 385 28.85 10.02 3.17
C TRP A 385 27.94 10.68 2.12
N GLY A 386 26.96 11.46 2.58
CA GLY A 386 26.10 12.28 1.71
C GLY A 386 24.96 11.50 1.06
N SER A 387 24.64 10.31 1.59
CA SER A 387 23.49 9.54 1.14
C SER A 387 22.24 9.94 1.93
N ASN A 388 21.14 10.26 1.23
CA ASN A 388 19.85 10.55 1.89
C ASN A 388 19.29 9.28 2.55
N GLN A 389 19.69 9.01 3.79
CA GLN A 389 19.29 7.82 4.55
C GLN A 389 18.15 8.06 5.56
N SER A 390 17.69 9.31 5.72
CA SER A 390 16.72 9.71 6.75
C SER A 390 15.49 10.38 6.13
N ALA A 391 14.30 10.01 6.60
CA ALA A 391 13.03 10.65 6.26
C ALA A 391 12.25 10.97 7.54
N PHE A 392 11.72 12.19 7.63
CA PHE A 392 10.89 12.64 8.74
C PHE A 392 9.44 12.81 8.28
N PHE A 393 8.52 12.20 9.01
CA PHE A 393 7.09 12.36 8.78
C PHE A 393 6.51 13.27 9.86
N SER A 394 5.85 14.36 9.45
CA SER A 394 5.14 15.27 10.37
C SER A 394 3.66 15.27 10.03
N SER A 395 2.80 15.13 11.03
CA SER A 395 1.37 15.37 10.87
C SER A 395 1.10 16.85 11.14
N THR A 396 1.01 17.66 10.10
CA THR A 396 0.34 18.96 10.20
C THR A 396 -1.16 18.69 10.36
N LYS A 397 -1.67 18.82 11.58
CA LYS A 397 -3.10 19.01 11.85
C LYS A 397 -3.31 20.42 12.36
#